data_AF-F0G7W0-F1
#
_entry.id   AF-F0G7W0-F1
#
_cell.length_a   1.000
_cell.length_b   1.000
_cell.length_c   1.000
_cell.angle_alpha   90.00
_cell.angle_beta   90.00
_cell.angle_gamma   90.00
#
_symmetry.space_group_name_H-M   'P 1'
#
loop_
_entity.id
_entity.type
_entity.pdbx_description
1 polymer ?
#
loop_
_entity_poly.entity_id
_entity_poly.type
_entity_poly.pdbx_seq_one_letter_code
_entity_poly.pdbx_strand_id
1 'polypeptide(L)'
;MPINLPELLTPVSDASPTGDDLLFSNEFDAIQEARRYDDPTLDQGEWVTEIKEADWGFVVDRASELLRTRTKDLRLAVWLTEALALEDGITGLTDGYALLEGLCREYWDTVHPLPEGDDIEYRLGNVAWLSGRTAELLRGIPMTDGASNAFTTLDWEVAQHVAQAIKRDPEHADDIARGKPSVDQIDASRRVT
;
A
#
# COMPACT_ATOMS: atom_id res chain seq x y z
N MET A 1 14.02 1.36 -1.00
CA MET A 1 15.19 0.93 -1.82
C MET A 1 14.61 0.09 -2.95
N PRO A 2 14.92 0.34 -4.23
CA PRO A 2 14.25 -0.36 -5.32
C PRO A 2 14.50 -1.87 -5.20
N ILE A 3 13.43 -2.65 -5.33
CA ILE A 3 13.51 -4.11 -5.31
C ILE A 3 14.34 -4.60 -6.51
N ASN A 4 15.09 -5.69 -6.34
CA ASN A 4 15.80 -6.31 -7.45
C ASN A 4 14.84 -7.22 -8.24
N LEU A 5 14.07 -6.61 -9.14
CA LEU A 5 13.03 -7.31 -9.92
C LEU A 5 13.56 -8.58 -10.64
N PRO A 6 14.72 -8.56 -11.34
CA PRO A 6 15.28 -9.79 -11.94
C PRO A 6 15.51 -10.93 -10.93
N GLU A 7 15.97 -10.61 -9.73
CA GLU A 7 16.22 -11.60 -8.67
C GLU A 7 14.90 -12.18 -8.14
N LEU A 8 13.88 -11.34 -7.96
CA LEU A 8 12.53 -11.76 -7.55
C LEU A 8 11.82 -12.62 -8.59
N LEU A 9 12.16 -12.46 -9.88
CA LEU A 9 11.61 -13.28 -10.97
C LEU A 9 12.46 -14.51 -11.29
N THR A 10 13.61 -14.71 -10.64
CA THR A 10 14.42 -15.92 -10.82
C THR A 10 13.70 -17.11 -10.18
N PRO A 11 13.62 -18.30 -10.83
CA PRO A 11 12.99 -19.48 -10.25
C PRO A 11 13.54 -19.82 -8.85
N VAL A 12 12.68 -20.29 -7.94
CA VAL A 12 13.11 -20.76 -6.60
C VAL A 12 14.09 -21.94 -6.75
N SER A 13 13.79 -22.87 -7.65
CA SER A 13 14.66 -23.98 -8.01
C SER A 13 14.30 -24.54 -9.39
N ASP A 14 15.21 -25.32 -10.00
CA ASP A 14 14.93 -25.99 -11.28
C ASP A 14 13.77 -27.00 -11.20
N ALA A 15 13.61 -27.67 -10.05
CA ALA A 15 12.59 -28.70 -9.86
C ALA A 15 11.22 -28.13 -9.45
N SER A 16 11.21 -27.01 -8.73
CA SER A 16 10.01 -26.28 -8.34
C SER A 16 10.26 -24.78 -8.51
N PRO A 17 9.96 -24.21 -9.70
CA PRO A 17 10.23 -22.80 -10.00
C PRO A 17 9.50 -21.82 -9.09
N THR A 18 8.33 -22.21 -8.57
CA THR A 18 7.49 -21.40 -7.69
C THR A 18 7.52 -21.80 -6.23
N GLY A 19 8.28 -22.85 -5.89
CA GLY A 19 8.40 -23.34 -4.51
C GLY A 19 7.08 -23.81 -3.91
N ASP A 20 7.01 -23.79 -2.59
CA ASP A 20 5.84 -24.27 -1.84
C ASP A 20 4.84 -23.14 -1.55
N ASP A 21 3.57 -23.49 -1.36
CA ASP A 21 2.58 -22.57 -0.81
C ASP A 21 2.87 -22.37 0.69
N LEU A 22 3.14 -21.12 1.09
CA LEU A 22 3.53 -20.76 2.44
C LEU A 22 2.39 -20.16 3.27
N LEU A 23 1.14 -20.24 2.82
CA LEU A 23 -0.02 -19.61 3.49
C LEU A 23 -0.10 -19.89 4.99
N PHE A 24 0.24 -21.09 5.43
CA PHE A 24 0.17 -21.51 6.84
C PHE A 24 1.53 -21.45 7.57
N SER A 25 2.50 -20.73 7.01
CA SER A 25 3.81 -20.56 7.61
C SER A 25 3.82 -19.39 8.60
N ASN A 26 4.66 -19.49 9.63
CA ASN A 26 4.85 -18.41 10.59
C ASN A 26 5.35 -17.12 9.93
N GLU A 27 6.10 -17.25 8.82
CA GLU A 27 6.60 -16.13 8.04
C GLU A 27 5.46 -15.35 7.35
N PHE A 28 4.46 -16.06 6.81
CA PHE A 28 3.26 -15.44 6.24
C PHE A 28 2.43 -14.73 7.31
N ASP A 29 2.22 -15.41 8.45
CA ASP A 29 1.50 -14.85 9.60
C ASP A 29 2.18 -13.58 10.12
N ALA A 30 3.52 -13.58 10.20
CA ALA A 30 4.29 -12.42 10.62
C ALA A 30 4.14 -11.23 9.66
N ILE A 31 4.15 -11.47 8.35
CA ILE A 31 3.92 -10.41 7.35
C ILE A 31 2.49 -9.87 7.48
N GLN A 32 1.49 -10.74 7.65
CA GLN A 32 0.11 -10.33 7.80
C GLN A 32 -0.09 -9.49 9.08
N GLU A 33 0.52 -9.88 10.19
CA GLU A 33 0.44 -9.13 11.44
C GLU A 33 1.22 -7.81 11.37
N ALA A 34 2.32 -7.74 10.60
CA ALA A 34 3.05 -6.49 10.37
C ALA A 34 2.24 -5.48 9.54
N ARG A 35 1.37 -5.95 8.65
CA ARG A 35 0.47 -5.09 7.86
C ARG A 35 -0.74 -4.57 8.62
N ARG A 36 -1.11 -5.20 9.73
CA ARG A 36 -2.29 -4.79 10.49
C ARG A 36 -2.00 -3.46 11.17
N TYR A 37 -2.92 -2.51 11.01
CA TYR A 37 -2.91 -1.24 11.73
C TYR A 37 -4.32 -0.93 12.21
N ASP A 38 -4.42 -0.21 13.31
CA ASP A 38 -5.69 0.27 13.83
C ASP A 38 -6.01 1.64 13.24
N ASP A 39 -7.29 1.91 12.95
CA ASP A 39 -7.72 3.22 12.47
C ASP A 39 -7.67 4.23 13.63
N PRO A 40 -6.78 5.24 13.59
CA PRO A 40 -6.63 6.19 14.69
C PRO A 40 -7.83 7.14 14.83
N THR A 41 -8.76 7.13 13.88
CA THR A 41 -9.98 7.97 13.91
C THR A 41 -11.15 7.31 14.65
N LEU A 42 -11.05 6.02 14.97
CA LEU A 42 -12.08 5.30 15.72
C LEU A 42 -11.93 5.52 17.23
N ASP A 43 -13.05 5.79 17.90
CA ASP A 43 -13.09 5.93 19.36
C ASP A 43 -12.83 4.57 20.03
N GLN A 44 -11.74 4.48 20.80
CA GLN A 44 -11.37 3.26 21.54
C GLN A 44 -12.26 3.05 22.79
N GLY A 45 -13.14 3.99 23.13
CA GLY A 45 -13.95 3.94 24.34
C GLY A 45 -13.11 4.03 25.62
N GLU A 46 -13.53 3.36 26.69
CA GLU A 46 -12.85 3.44 28.01
C GLU A 46 -11.55 2.62 28.09
N TRP A 47 -11.23 1.82 27.07
CA TRP A 47 -10.01 1.00 27.03
C TRP A 47 -9.01 1.60 26.05
N VAL A 48 -8.07 2.39 26.57
CA VAL A 48 -6.96 2.91 25.76
C VAL A 48 -5.94 1.80 25.54
N THR A 49 -5.93 1.23 24.34
CA THR A 49 -4.87 0.31 23.88
C THR A 49 -3.88 1.07 23.01
N GLU A 50 -2.63 0.62 22.99
CA GLU A 50 -1.63 1.16 22.07
C GLU A 50 -2.13 0.99 20.63
N ILE A 51 -2.20 2.10 19.87
CA ILE A 51 -2.61 2.08 18.47
C ILE A 51 -1.58 1.24 17.74
N LYS A 52 -2.02 0.13 17.14
CA LYS A 52 -1.11 -0.64 16.31
C LYS A 52 -0.83 0.11 15.02
N GLU A 53 0.44 0.38 14.79
CA GLU A 53 0.94 0.85 13.49
C GLU A 53 1.46 -0.34 12.68
N ALA A 54 1.35 -0.23 11.35
CA ALA A 54 1.91 -1.22 10.45
C ALA A 54 3.42 -1.00 10.28
N ASP A 55 4.18 -2.09 10.18
CA ASP A 55 5.60 -2.09 9.89
C ASP A 55 5.84 -2.44 8.42
N TRP A 56 5.73 -1.41 7.56
CA TRP A 56 5.86 -1.59 6.11
C TRP A 56 7.29 -1.96 5.69
N GLY A 57 8.31 -1.47 6.40
CA GLY A 57 9.69 -1.88 6.19
C GLY A 57 9.89 -3.37 6.40
N PHE A 58 9.33 -3.93 7.48
CA PHE A 58 9.33 -5.37 7.71
C PHE A 58 8.63 -6.14 6.59
N VAL A 59 7.48 -5.65 6.11
CA VAL A 59 6.73 -6.27 5.00
C VAL A 59 7.57 -6.29 3.73
N VAL A 60 8.23 -5.17 3.38
CA VAL A 60 9.12 -5.08 2.21
C VAL A 60 10.23 -6.12 2.30
N ASP A 61 10.92 -6.19 3.43
CA ASP A 61 12.05 -7.10 3.63
C ASP A 61 11.63 -8.56 3.58
N ARG A 62 10.61 -8.94 4.37
CA ARG A 62 10.20 -10.34 4.49
C ARG A 62 9.50 -10.86 3.24
N ALA A 63 8.61 -10.06 2.63
CA ALA A 63 7.94 -10.48 1.39
C ALA A 63 8.95 -10.65 0.26
N SER A 64 9.91 -9.73 0.11
CA SER A 64 10.98 -9.84 -0.88
C SER A 64 11.87 -11.07 -0.63
N GLU A 65 12.21 -11.34 0.63
CA GLU A 65 13.00 -12.54 0.98
C GLU A 65 12.29 -13.83 0.59
N LEU A 66 11.01 -13.99 0.95
CA LEU A 66 10.23 -15.18 0.62
C LEU A 66 10.05 -15.34 -0.90
N LEU A 67 9.73 -14.24 -1.60
CA LEU A 67 9.56 -14.23 -3.04
C LEU A 67 10.84 -14.63 -3.78
N ARG A 68 11.99 -14.21 -3.26
CA ARG A 68 13.29 -14.58 -3.83
C ARG A 68 13.65 -16.04 -3.57
N THR A 69 13.40 -16.55 -2.36
CA THR A 69 14.10 -17.74 -1.86
C THR A 69 13.23 -18.97 -1.67
N ARG A 70 11.91 -18.84 -1.55
CA ARG A 70 11.06 -19.94 -1.10
C ARG A 70 9.76 -20.12 -1.87
N THR A 71 9.14 -19.05 -2.36
CA THR A 71 7.83 -19.14 -3.00
C THR A 71 7.64 -18.06 -4.06
N LYS A 72 6.85 -18.31 -5.10
CA LYS A 72 6.31 -17.27 -5.99
C LYS A 72 4.82 -17.18 -5.72
N ASP A 73 4.40 -16.07 -5.13
CA ASP A 73 3.06 -15.94 -4.55
C ASP A 73 2.46 -14.56 -4.84
N LEU A 74 1.27 -14.54 -5.45
CA LEU A 74 0.57 -13.30 -5.79
C LEU A 74 0.08 -12.53 -4.56
N ARG A 75 -0.21 -13.21 -3.44
CA ARG A 75 -0.60 -12.56 -2.19
C ARG A 75 0.57 -11.75 -1.64
N LEU A 76 1.76 -12.35 -1.57
CA LEU A 76 2.98 -11.65 -1.17
C LEU A 76 3.34 -10.52 -2.11
N ALA A 77 3.22 -10.72 -3.43
CA ALA A 77 3.49 -9.68 -4.41
C ALA A 77 2.54 -8.48 -4.28
N VAL A 78 1.25 -8.73 -4.02
CA VAL A 78 0.26 -7.68 -3.73
C VAL A 78 0.62 -6.91 -2.46
N TRP A 79 0.98 -7.60 -1.38
CA TRP A 79 1.35 -6.98 -0.11
C TRP A 79 2.66 -6.19 -0.21
N LEU A 80 3.64 -6.72 -0.93
CA LEU A 80 4.88 -6.02 -1.23
C LEU A 80 4.61 -4.76 -2.07
N THR A 81 3.69 -4.82 -3.03
CA THR A 81 3.30 -3.66 -3.85
C THR A 81 2.72 -2.53 -2.98
N GLU A 82 1.84 -2.86 -2.03
CA GLU A 82 1.31 -1.88 -1.08
C GLU A 82 2.42 -1.30 -0.19
N ALA A 83 3.25 -2.15 0.40
CA ALA A 83 4.31 -1.72 1.31
C ALA A 83 5.34 -0.81 0.60
N LEU A 84 5.73 -1.16 -0.63
CA LEU A 84 6.61 -0.32 -1.45
C LEU A 84 5.95 1.02 -1.78
N ALA A 85 4.65 1.05 -2.06
CA ALA A 85 3.95 2.29 -2.32
C ALA A 85 3.91 3.22 -1.09
N LEU A 86 3.86 2.65 0.11
CA LEU A 86 3.84 3.40 1.37
C LEU A 86 5.24 3.87 1.79
N GLU A 87 6.29 3.10 1.50
CA GLU A 87 7.68 3.44 1.82
C GLU A 87 8.35 4.32 0.75
N ASP A 88 8.16 3.98 -0.52
CA ASP A 88 8.89 4.56 -1.67
C ASP A 88 7.93 5.31 -2.64
N GLY A 89 6.66 5.50 -2.29
CA GLY A 89 5.70 6.29 -3.07
C GLY A 89 5.37 5.70 -4.45
N ILE A 90 5.22 6.57 -5.45
CA ILE A 90 4.81 6.16 -6.81
C ILE A 90 5.80 5.19 -7.47
N THR A 91 7.10 5.34 -7.19
CA THR A 91 8.13 4.44 -7.71
C THR A 91 7.99 3.05 -7.12
N GLY A 92 7.73 2.94 -5.82
CA GLY A 92 7.48 1.65 -5.18
C GLY A 92 6.22 0.95 -5.71
N LEU A 93 5.15 1.72 -5.95
CA LEU A 93 3.94 1.21 -6.58
C LEU A 93 4.24 0.67 -8.00
N THR A 94 5.03 1.40 -8.78
CA THR A 94 5.43 1.00 -10.14
C THR A 94 6.21 -0.31 -10.13
N ASP A 95 7.19 -0.44 -9.23
CA ASP A 95 8.01 -1.64 -9.08
C ASP A 95 7.16 -2.86 -8.68
N GLY A 96 6.19 -2.68 -7.76
CA GLY A 96 5.27 -3.74 -7.37
C GLY A 96 4.37 -4.22 -8.51
N TYR A 97 3.84 -3.31 -9.33
CA TYR A 97 3.08 -3.67 -10.53
C TYR A 97 3.94 -4.38 -11.58
N ALA A 98 5.21 -4.00 -11.74
CA ALA A 98 6.15 -4.70 -12.63
C ALA A 98 6.44 -6.13 -12.14
N LEU A 99 6.54 -6.34 -10.81
CA LEU A 99 6.65 -7.66 -10.22
C LEU A 99 5.41 -8.52 -10.50
N LEU A 100 4.21 -7.98 -10.28
CA LEU A 100 2.95 -8.69 -10.54
C LEU A 100 2.83 -9.11 -12.00
N GLU A 101 3.18 -8.21 -12.94
CA GLU A 101 3.22 -8.53 -14.37
C GLU A 101 4.19 -9.66 -14.67
N GLY A 102 5.42 -9.59 -14.16
CA GLY A 102 6.44 -10.61 -14.35
C GLY A 102 6.03 -11.97 -13.78
N LEU A 103 5.45 -12.01 -12.58
CA LEU A 103 4.97 -13.26 -11.98
C LEU A 103 3.86 -13.91 -12.80
N CYS A 104 2.90 -13.11 -13.26
CA CYS A 104 1.84 -13.59 -14.13
C CYS A 104 2.37 -14.08 -15.49
N ARG A 105 3.38 -13.40 -16.05
CA ARG A 105 3.95 -13.78 -17.35
C ARG A 105 4.78 -15.07 -17.28
N GLU A 106 5.66 -15.18 -16.28
CA GLU A 106 6.64 -16.26 -16.21
C GLU A 106 6.09 -17.52 -15.48
N TYR A 107 5.14 -17.35 -14.55
CA TYR A 107 4.75 -18.40 -13.61
C TYR A 107 3.24 -18.64 -13.51
N TRP A 108 2.43 -18.19 -14.47
CA TRP A 108 0.96 -18.29 -14.38
C TRP A 108 0.45 -19.67 -13.92
N ASP A 109 0.98 -20.75 -14.48
CA ASP A 109 0.49 -22.10 -14.21
C ASP A 109 0.84 -22.61 -12.81
N THR A 110 1.88 -22.04 -12.19
CA THR A 110 2.52 -22.58 -10.97
C THR A 110 2.59 -21.59 -9.82
N VAL A 111 2.28 -20.30 -10.05
CA VAL A 111 2.30 -19.25 -9.02
C VAL A 111 1.20 -19.50 -7.98
N HIS A 112 1.52 -19.27 -6.71
CA HIS A 112 0.58 -19.44 -5.61
C HIS A 112 -0.34 -18.23 -5.46
N PRO A 113 -1.60 -18.43 -5.03
CA PRO A 113 -2.24 -19.72 -4.84
C PRO A 113 -2.55 -20.40 -6.19
N LEU A 114 -2.45 -21.74 -6.22
CA LEU A 114 -2.92 -22.53 -7.36
C LEU A 114 -4.44 -22.41 -7.49
N PRO A 115 -5.01 -22.46 -8.71
CA PRO A 115 -6.45 -22.41 -8.90
C PRO A 115 -7.08 -23.71 -8.37
N GLU A 116 -8.25 -23.58 -7.73
CA GLU A 116 -9.05 -24.74 -7.32
C GLU A 116 -10.00 -25.12 -8.46
N GLY A 117 -9.53 -25.99 -9.36
CA GLY A 117 -10.28 -26.35 -10.56
C GLY A 117 -10.33 -25.17 -11.56
N ASP A 118 -11.53 -24.80 -12.01
CA ASP A 118 -11.74 -23.65 -12.90
C ASP A 118 -11.97 -22.34 -12.14
N ASP A 119 -11.93 -22.36 -10.80
CA ASP A 119 -12.12 -21.17 -9.97
C ASP A 119 -10.82 -20.37 -9.84
N ILE A 120 -10.79 -19.25 -10.56
CA ILE A 120 -9.67 -18.30 -10.59
C ILE A 120 -9.94 -17.13 -9.61
N GLU A 121 -11.12 -17.05 -8.99
CA GLU A 121 -11.50 -15.93 -8.14
C GLU A 121 -10.59 -15.82 -6.91
N TYR A 122 -10.23 -16.95 -6.29
CA TYR A 122 -9.31 -16.94 -5.14
C TYR A 122 -7.93 -16.37 -5.50
N ARG A 123 -7.45 -16.66 -6.71
CA ARG A 123 -6.16 -16.15 -7.23
C ARG A 123 -6.23 -14.66 -7.53
N LEU A 124 -7.30 -14.21 -8.19
CA LEU A 124 -7.43 -12.82 -8.64
C LEU A 124 -8.03 -11.87 -7.60
N GLY A 125 -8.65 -12.38 -6.53
CA GLY A 125 -9.27 -11.56 -5.48
C GLY A 125 -8.29 -10.57 -4.84
N ASN A 126 -7.04 -10.99 -4.62
CA ASN A 126 -5.99 -10.11 -4.08
C ASN A 126 -5.60 -8.99 -5.05
N VAL A 127 -5.55 -9.30 -6.36
CA VAL A 127 -5.25 -8.31 -7.40
C VAL A 127 -6.43 -7.33 -7.58
N ALA A 128 -7.67 -7.84 -7.49
CA ALA A 128 -8.87 -7.01 -7.52
C ALA A 128 -8.91 -6.04 -6.33
N TRP A 129 -8.59 -6.52 -5.12
CA TRP A 129 -8.43 -5.66 -3.95
C TRP A 129 -7.34 -4.60 -4.16
N LEU A 130 -6.18 -4.99 -4.71
CA LEU A 130 -5.07 -4.06 -4.97
C LEU A 130 -5.49 -2.94 -5.93
N SER A 131 -6.37 -3.21 -6.90
CA SER A 131 -6.88 -2.17 -7.79
C SER A 131 -7.63 -1.06 -7.04
N GLY A 132 -8.48 -1.43 -6.07
CA GLY A 132 -9.17 -0.46 -5.22
C GLY A 132 -8.18 0.28 -4.31
N ARG A 133 -7.28 -0.47 -3.67
CA ARG A 133 -6.25 0.06 -2.79
C ARG A 133 -5.30 1.03 -3.51
N THR A 134 -4.98 0.77 -4.76
CA THR A 134 -4.11 1.63 -5.59
C THR A 134 -4.69 3.01 -5.79
N ALA A 135 -6.02 3.14 -5.94
CA ALA A 135 -6.65 4.45 -6.03
C ALA A 135 -6.45 5.27 -4.74
N GLU A 136 -6.54 4.62 -3.58
CA GLU A 136 -6.29 5.25 -2.28
C GLU A 136 -4.82 5.66 -2.13
N LEU A 137 -3.89 4.75 -2.45
CA LEU A 137 -2.45 5.01 -2.40
C LEU A 137 -2.08 6.20 -3.29
N LEU A 138 -2.54 6.22 -4.54
CA LEU A 138 -2.29 7.33 -5.47
C LEU A 138 -2.77 8.68 -4.92
N ARG A 139 -3.92 8.70 -4.23
CA ARG A 139 -4.46 9.93 -3.63
C ARG A 139 -3.65 10.41 -2.43
N GLY A 140 -2.94 9.50 -1.75
CA GLY A 140 -2.06 9.76 -0.62
C GLY A 140 -0.61 10.11 -1.00
N ILE A 141 -0.26 10.08 -2.28
CA ILE A 141 1.09 10.47 -2.73
C ILE A 141 1.22 12.01 -2.70
N PRO A 142 2.32 12.56 -2.15
CA PRO A 142 2.59 13.99 -2.19
C PRO A 142 2.61 14.56 -3.62
N MET A 143 1.86 15.64 -3.83
CA MET A 143 1.89 16.45 -5.05
C MET A 143 2.75 17.71 -4.90
N THR A 144 3.04 18.09 -3.67
CA THR A 144 3.90 19.22 -3.30
C THR A 144 4.90 18.75 -2.27
N ASP A 145 6.09 19.34 -2.28
CA ASP A 145 7.14 19.12 -1.30
C ASP A 145 7.83 20.46 -1.07
N GLY A 146 7.32 21.23 -0.11
CA GLY A 146 7.67 22.63 -0.01
C GLY A 146 7.11 23.30 1.24
N ALA A 147 7.81 24.33 1.73
CA ALA A 147 7.44 25.06 2.94
C ALA A 147 7.33 24.17 4.20
N SER A 148 8.21 23.16 4.32
CA SER A 148 8.24 22.16 5.41
C SER A 148 6.98 21.28 5.48
N ASN A 149 6.22 21.18 4.38
CA ASN A 149 5.04 20.35 4.32
C ASN A 149 4.89 19.70 2.95
N ALA A 150 4.17 18.58 2.91
CA ALA A 150 3.88 17.84 1.70
C ALA A 150 2.38 17.59 1.64
N PHE A 151 1.73 18.07 0.58
CA PHE A 151 0.29 17.93 0.40
C PHE A 151 -0.05 16.95 -0.72
N THR A 152 -1.04 16.11 -0.46
CA THR A 152 -1.53 15.03 -1.32
C THR A 152 -2.77 15.46 -2.11
N THR A 153 -3.26 14.59 -2.99
CA THR A 153 -4.57 14.82 -3.66
C THR A 153 -5.70 14.83 -2.64
N LEU A 154 -5.63 13.97 -1.62
CA LEU A 154 -6.60 13.95 -0.53
C LEU A 154 -6.63 15.29 0.23
N ASP A 155 -5.46 15.86 0.54
CA ASP A 155 -5.37 17.16 1.22
C ASP A 155 -6.01 18.28 0.40
N TRP A 156 -5.83 18.25 -0.92
CA TRP A 156 -6.46 19.19 -1.82
C TRP A 156 -7.99 19.12 -1.77
N GLU A 157 -8.55 17.90 -1.84
CA GLU A 157 -10.00 17.70 -1.74
C GLU A 157 -10.56 18.13 -0.38
N VAL A 158 -9.86 17.82 0.71
CA VAL A 158 -10.20 18.29 2.05
C VAL A 158 -10.19 19.81 2.11
N ALA A 159 -9.15 20.46 1.59
CA ALA A 159 -9.03 21.92 1.57
C ALA A 159 -10.16 22.58 0.76
N GLN A 160 -10.55 21.99 -0.37
CA GLN A 160 -11.69 22.46 -1.17
C GLN A 160 -13.01 22.32 -0.40
N HIS A 161 -13.24 21.19 0.26
CA HIS A 161 -14.45 20.98 1.08
C HIS A 161 -14.52 21.94 2.26
N VAL A 162 -13.39 22.17 2.96
CA VAL A 162 -13.28 23.15 4.05
C VAL A 162 -13.63 24.55 3.56
N ALA A 163 -13.06 24.98 2.43
CA ALA A 163 -13.34 26.30 1.87
C ALA A 163 -14.82 26.50 1.50
N GLN A 164 -15.51 25.45 1.02
CA GLN A 164 -16.94 25.50 0.73
C GLN A 164 -17.80 25.48 2.00
N ALA A 165 -17.41 24.70 3.01
CA ALA A 165 -18.10 24.65 4.29
C ALA A 165 -18.05 26.01 5.02
N ILE A 166 -16.88 26.66 5.04
CA ILE A 166 -16.72 28.01 5.62
C ILE A 166 -17.62 29.05 4.92
N LYS A 167 -17.77 28.96 3.58
CA LYS A 167 -18.70 29.86 2.85
C LYS A 167 -20.16 29.64 3.23
N ARG A 168 -20.54 28.42 3.61
CA ARG A 168 -21.91 28.06 3.99
C ARG A 168 -22.20 28.39 5.46
N ASP A 169 -21.19 28.29 6.31
CA ASP A 169 -21.28 28.54 7.74
C ASP A 169 -20.06 29.34 8.25
N PRO A 170 -20.06 30.67 8.03
CA PRO A 170 -18.94 31.52 8.42
C PRO A 170 -18.75 31.65 9.93
N GLU A 171 -19.81 31.44 10.72
CA GLU A 171 -19.78 31.60 12.19
C GLU A 171 -18.93 30.51 12.86
N HIS A 172 -18.86 29.32 12.25
CA HIS A 172 -18.07 28.18 12.75
C HIS A 172 -16.78 27.94 11.95
N ALA A 173 -16.27 28.95 11.24
CA ALA A 173 -15.11 28.80 10.35
C ALA A 173 -13.87 28.22 11.05
N ASP A 174 -13.59 28.68 12.29
CA ASP A 174 -12.44 28.23 13.08
C ASP A 174 -12.52 26.73 13.43
N ASP A 175 -13.71 26.24 13.77
CA ASP A 175 -13.94 24.82 14.07
C ASP A 175 -13.89 23.97 12.79
N ILE A 176 -14.44 24.46 11.68
CA ILE A 176 -14.42 23.77 10.38
C ILE A 176 -12.98 23.58 9.88
N ALA A 177 -12.14 24.60 10.02
CA ALA A 177 -10.76 24.62 9.53
C ALA A 177 -9.75 23.91 10.45
N ARG A 178 -10.08 23.71 11.73
CA ARG A 178 -9.13 23.18 12.71
C ARG A 178 -8.56 21.83 12.29
N GLY A 179 -7.22 21.74 12.24
CA GLY A 179 -6.49 20.52 11.92
C GLY A 179 -6.58 20.07 10.46
N LYS A 180 -7.09 20.91 9.55
CA LYS A 180 -7.24 20.57 8.13
C LYS A 180 -6.41 21.51 7.24
N PRO A 181 -5.94 21.03 6.08
CA PRO A 181 -5.24 21.87 5.11
C PRO A 181 -6.17 22.95 4.53
N SER A 182 -5.60 24.08 4.15
CA SER A 182 -6.28 25.15 3.41
C SER A 182 -5.72 25.28 1.99
N VAL A 183 -6.54 25.83 1.08
CA VAL A 183 -6.15 26.06 -0.32
C VAL A 183 -4.90 26.95 -0.41
N ASP A 184 -4.82 27.98 0.45
CA ASP A 184 -3.69 28.91 0.47
C ASP A 184 -2.40 28.25 0.97
N GLN A 185 -2.48 27.35 1.94
CA GLN A 185 -1.31 26.57 2.39
C GLN A 185 -0.77 25.67 1.29
N ILE A 186 -1.65 24.99 0.54
CA ILE A 186 -1.24 24.12 -0.56
C ILE A 186 -0.63 24.95 -1.70
N ASP A 187 -1.23 26.10 -2.06
CA ASP A 187 -0.68 26.98 -3.10
C ASP A 187 0.69 27.57 -2.68
N ALA A 188 0.87 27.89 -1.40
CA ALA A 188 2.16 28.34 -0.87
C ALA A 188 3.23 27.26 -0.95
N SER A 189 2.92 26.01 -0.59
CA SER A 189 3.84 24.87 -0.71
C SER A 189 4.21 24.61 -2.18
N ARG A 190 3.22 24.58 -3.08
CA ARG A 190 3.43 24.40 -4.54
C ARG A 190 4.36 25.45 -5.15
N ARG A 191 4.40 26.69 -4.63
CA ARG A 191 5.27 27.75 -5.17
C ARG A 191 6.76 27.53 -4.88
N VAL A 192 7.09 26.63 -3.95
CA VAL A 192 8.46 26.39 -3.48
C VAL A 192 8.87 24.91 -3.59
N THR A 193 8.04 24.07 -4.21
CA THR A 193 8.38 22.73 -4.72
C THR A 193 9.15 22.86 -6.03
#